data_AF-A0A9F2RD40-F1
#
_entry.id   AF-A0A9F2RD40-F1
#
_cell.length_a   1.000
_cell.length_b   1.000
_cell.length_c   1.000
_cell.angle_alpha   90.00
_cell.angle_beta   90.00
_cell.angle_gamma   90.00
#
_symmetry.space_group_name_H-M   'P 1'
#
loop_
_entity.id
_entity.type
_entity.pdbx_description
1 polymer ?
#
loop_
_entity_poly.entity_id
_entity_poly.type
_entity_poly.pdbx_seq_one_letter_code
_entity_poly.pdbx_strand_id
1 'polypeptide(L)'
;HAKRYGNIYTMFLGHILVVVLSGFKTVKEGMTSFSEELSDRPYDAFLNVLTKGRGIVLSNGPTWKQQRHIGITALRKLGLGKKSIEHQIEEGARKLVEVFTQTKGEPFDPSFAVLNSVSNVICALSFGHQFAPEDENFQKLIQALKIDVKFTGDFFHMVYNLFPRLMDCPPGPHKEAMASTELILSFAKQEIEKHKEFHSLHEPQDFIDHYLLQMEKVWVSC
;
A
#
# COMPACT_ATOMS: atom_id res chain seq x y z
N HIS A 1 17.66 -11.37 -21.45
CA HIS A 1 16.76 -12.55 -21.59
C HIS A 1 15.83 -12.45 -22.80
N ALA A 2 15.02 -11.39 -22.94
CA ALA A 2 14.08 -11.25 -24.07
C ALA A 2 14.71 -11.38 -25.47
N LYS A 3 15.92 -10.83 -25.68
CA LYS A 3 16.66 -10.99 -26.97
C LYS A 3 16.97 -12.43 -27.36
N ARG A 4 17.07 -13.35 -26.38
CA ARG A 4 17.45 -14.76 -26.59
C ARG A 4 16.23 -15.69 -26.62
N TYR A 5 15.23 -15.42 -25.80
CA TYR A 5 14.09 -16.32 -25.57
C TYR A 5 12.76 -15.78 -26.10
N GLY A 6 12.76 -14.59 -26.70
CA GLY A 6 11.55 -13.91 -27.16
C GLY A 6 10.85 -13.10 -26.06
N ASN A 7 9.69 -12.55 -26.42
CA ASN A 7 8.91 -11.66 -25.56
C ASN A 7 8.10 -12.38 -24.48
N ILE A 8 7.93 -13.70 -24.60
CA ILE A 8 7.30 -14.55 -23.59
C ILE A 8 8.28 -15.67 -23.31
N TYR A 9 8.70 -15.81 -22.06
CA TYR A 9 9.59 -16.89 -21.65
C TYR A 9 9.33 -17.31 -20.21
N THR A 10 9.75 -18.51 -19.87
CA THR A 10 9.63 -19.04 -18.52
C THR A 10 10.97 -19.08 -17.81
N MET A 11 10.94 -18.95 -16.49
CA MET A 11 12.08 -19.17 -15.62
C MET A 11 11.63 -19.74 -14.28
N PHE A 12 12.52 -20.47 -13.62
CA PHE A 12 12.29 -20.97 -12.27
C PHE A 12 12.95 -20.03 -11.26
N LEU A 13 12.16 -19.49 -10.33
CA LEU A 13 12.65 -18.84 -9.13
C LEU A 13 12.55 -19.86 -7.99
N GLY A 14 13.67 -20.51 -7.66
CA GLY A 14 13.64 -21.67 -6.76
C GLY A 14 12.72 -22.76 -7.31
N HIS A 15 11.64 -23.05 -6.58
CA HIS A 15 10.62 -24.04 -6.97
C HIS A 15 9.41 -23.43 -7.69
N ILE A 16 9.37 -22.10 -7.86
CA ILE A 16 8.25 -21.37 -8.47
C ILE A 16 8.52 -21.17 -9.96
N LEU A 17 7.61 -21.63 -10.81
CA LEU A 17 7.61 -21.33 -12.25
C LEU A 17 7.05 -19.92 -12.48
N VAL A 18 7.84 -19.06 -13.12
CA VAL A 18 7.47 -17.69 -13.48
C VAL A 18 7.43 -17.55 -14.99
N VAL A 19 6.32 -17.05 -15.51
CA VAL A 19 6.19 -16.62 -16.91
C VAL A 19 6.44 -15.13 -16.98
N VAL A 20 7.42 -14.72 -17.79
CA VAL A 20 7.79 -13.32 -17.98
C VAL A 20 7.22 -12.83 -19.31
N LEU A 21 6.40 -11.79 -19.23
CA LEU A 21 5.94 -11.02 -20.38
C LEU A 21 6.87 -9.81 -20.56
N SER A 22 7.46 -9.66 -21.73
CA SER A 22 8.43 -8.61 -22.03
C SER A 22 8.07 -7.88 -23.32
N GLY A 23 8.28 -6.56 -23.33
CA GLY A 23 7.94 -5.70 -24.46
C GLY A 23 6.51 -5.19 -24.42
N PHE A 24 6.32 -3.95 -24.88
CA PHE A 24 5.06 -3.22 -24.75
C PHE A 24 3.85 -3.98 -25.30
N LYS A 25 3.96 -4.53 -26.52
CA LYS A 25 2.85 -5.24 -27.17
C LYS A 25 2.38 -6.43 -26.33
N THR A 26 3.31 -7.28 -25.91
CA THR A 26 3.02 -8.51 -25.15
C THR A 26 2.49 -8.20 -23.75
N VAL A 27 3.06 -7.22 -23.05
CA VAL A 27 2.57 -6.80 -21.73
C VAL A 27 1.17 -6.21 -21.86
N LYS A 28 0.93 -5.33 -22.83
CA LYS A 28 -0.39 -4.72 -23.07
C LYS A 28 -1.42 -5.80 -23.36
N GLU A 29 -1.13 -6.72 -24.27
CA GLU A 29 -2.01 -7.83 -24.64
C GLU A 29 -2.35 -8.70 -23.42
N GLY A 30 -1.37 -9.07 -22.60
CA GLY A 30 -1.61 -9.79 -21.34
C GLY A 30 -2.53 -9.01 -20.39
N MET A 31 -2.31 -7.71 -20.22
CA MET A 31 -3.07 -6.89 -19.27
C MET A 31 -4.47 -6.50 -19.76
N THR A 32 -4.75 -6.52 -21.07
CA THR A 32 -6.05 -6.12 -21.62
C THR A 32 -6.87 -7.28 -22.16
N SER A 33 -6.26 -8.16 -22.96
CA SER A 33 -6.96 -9.25 -23.64
C SER A 33 -7.13 -10.48 -22.75
N PHE A 34 -6.20 -10.68 -21.81
CA PHE A 34 -6.20 -11.77 -20.84
C PHE A 34 -6.30 -11.25 -19.40
N SER A 35 -7.03 -10.14 -19.23
CA SER A 35 -7.07 -9.42 -17.96
C SER A 35 -7.69 -10.23 -16.84
N GLU A 36 -8.63 -11.13 -17.15
CA GLU A 36 -9.26 -11.97 -16.11
C GLU A 36 -8.32 -13.08 -15.67
N GLU A 37 -7.68 -13.75 -16.62
CA GLU A 37 -6.76 -14.87 -16.43
C GLU A 37 -5.46 -14.45 -15.72
N LEU A 38 -5.00 -13.22 -15.96
CA LEU A 38 -3.78 -12.66 -15.38
C LEU A 38 -4.06 -11.65 -14.25
N SER A 39 -5.31 -11.54 -13.78
CA SER A 39 -5.66 -10.60 -12.70
C SER A 39 -5.28 -11.06 -11.31
N ASP A 40 -4.90 -12.33 -11.12
CA ASP A 40 -4.60 -12.84 -9.79
C ASP A 40 -3.25 -12.33 -9.25
N ARG A 41 -3.19 -12.20 -7.92
CA ARG A 41 -2.00 -11.83 -7.14
C ARG A 41 -1.26 -13.10 -6.73
N PRO A 42 0.07 -13.13 -6.87
CA PRO A 42 0.87 -14.23 -6.34
C PRO A 42 0.77 -14.26 -4.82
N TYR A 43 0.92 -15.46 -4.24
CA TYR A 43 0.97 -15.63 -2.80
C TYR A 43 2.26 -15.03 -2.24
N ASP A 44 2.14 -14.00 -1.41
CA ASP A 44 3.26 -13.40 -0.68
C ASP A 44 3.33 -13.98 0.74
N ALA A 45 4.25 -14.91 0.98
CA ALA A 45 4.38 -15.60 2.26
C ALA A 45 4.66 -14.62 3.41
N PHE A 46 5.45 -13.57 3.17
CA PHE A 46 5.80 -12.58 4.19
C PHE A 46 4.57 -11.79 4.65
N LEU A 47 3.88 -11.15 3.72
CA LEU A 47 2.72 -10.31 4.05
C LEU A 47 1.54 -11.14 4.55
N ASN A 48 1.42 -12.41 4.11
CA ASN A 48 0.34 -13.28 4.55
C ASN A 48 0.39 -13.63 6.03
N VAL A 49 1.57 -13.59 6.68
CA VAL A 49 1.68 -13.84 8.13
C VAL A 49 0.79 -12.89 8.93
N LEU A 50 0.78 -11.61 8.56
CA LEU A 50 0.07 -10.56 9.30
C LEU A 50 -1.30 -10.22 8.68
N THR A 51 -1.38 -10.19 7.35
CA THR A 51 -2.59 -9.73 6.63
C THR A 51 -3.57 -10.85 6.32
N LYS A 52 -3.14 -12.12 6.38
CA LYS A 52 -3.94 -13.31 6.02
C LYS A 52 -4.58 -13.19 4.63
N GLY A 53 -3.89 -12.57 3.67
CA GLY A 53 -4.34 -12.42 2.29
C GLY A 53 -5.51 -11.45 2.10
N ARG A 54 -5.78 -10.60 3.10
CA ARG A 54 -6.87 -9.63 3.08
C ARG A 54 -6.44 -8.30 2.44
N GLY A 55 -7.44 -7.50 2.05
CA GLY A 55 -7.24 -6.17 1.47
C GLY A 55 -7.45 -6.16 -0.05
N ILE A 56 -6.83 -5.21 -0.74
CA ILE A 56 -6.93 -5.07 -2.20
C ILE A 56 -5.67 -5.59 -2.90
N VAL A 57 -4.50 -5.42 -2.28
CA VAL A 57 -3.21 -5.75 -2.89
C VAL A 57 -2.92 -7.25 -2.86
N LEU A 58 -3.44 -7.98 -1.86
CA LEU A 58 -3.10 -9.37 -1.57
C LEU A 58 -4.24 -10.37 -1.79
N SER A 59 -5.45 -9.88 -2.08
CA SER A 59 -6.63 -10.72 -2.24
C SER A 59 -6.88 -11.05 -3.71
N ASN A 60 -7.55 -12.20 -3.95
CA ASN A 60 -8.01 -12.66 -5.26
C ASN A 60 -9.51 -12.94 -5.26
N GLY A 61 -10.07 -13.22 -6.44
CA GLY A 61 -11.45 -13.69 -6.60
C GLY A 61 -12.52 -12.65 -6.20
N PRO A 62 -13.70 -13.11 -5.73
CA PRO A 62 -14.82 -12.24 -5.38
C PRO A 62 -14.48 -11.20 -4.30
N THR A 63 -13.71 -11.58 -3.28
CA THR A 63 -13.27 -10.68 -2.21
C THR A 63 -12.50 -9.50 -2.79
N TRP A 64 -11.52 -9.75 -3.67
CA TRP A 64 -10.78 -8.68 -4.33
C TRP A 64 -11.67 -7.74 -5.13
N LYS A 65 -12.59 -8.29 -5.94
CA LYS A 65 -13.52 -7.49 -6.76
C LYS A 65 -14.36 -6.57 -5.88
N GLN A 66 -14.92 -7.09 -4.79
CA GLN A 66 -15.73 -6.32 -3.85
C GLN A 66 -14.91 -5.25 -3.13
N GLN A 67 -13.76 -5.62 -2.55
CA GLN A 67 -12.87 -4.70 -1.83
C GLN A 67 -12.40 -3.55 -2.71
N ARG A 68 -11.97 -3.86 -3.94
CA ARG A 68 -11.57 -2.88 -4.95
C ARG A 68 -12.73 -1.96 -5.35
N HIS A 69 -13.93 -2.51 -5.54
CA HIS A 69 -15.11 -1.73 -5.91
C HIS A 69 -15.48 -0.72 -4.81
N ILE A 70 -15.54 -1.16 -3.55
CA ILE A 70 -15.82 -0.31 -2.38
C ILE A 70 -14.75 0.79 -2.28
N GLY A 71 -13.47 0.42 -2.32
CA GLY A 71 -12.37 1.38 -2.17
C GLY A 71 -12.34 2.44 -3.28
N ILE A 72 -12.49 2.04 -4.55
CA ILE A 72 -12.53 3.00 -5.67
C ILE A 72 -13.75 3.90 -5.57
N THR A 73 -14.90 3.37 -5.17
CA THR A 73 -16.13 4.16 -5.01
C THR A 73 -15.99 5.20 -3.91
N ALA A 74 -15.41 4.82 -2.75
CA ALA A 74 -15.10 5.75 -1.67
C ALA A 74 -14.14 6.85 -2.13
N LEU A 75 -13.00 6.48 -2.74
CA LEU A 75 -12.01 7.44 -3.21
C LEU A 75 -12.59 8.43 -4.24
N ARG A 76 -13.45 7.98 -5.16
CA ARG A 76 -14.13 8.88 -6.12
C ARG A 76 -15.10 9.86 -5.45
N LYS A 77 -15.76 9.45 -4.36
CA LYS A 77 -16.64 10.33 -3.57
C LYS A 77 -15.85 11.41 -2.84
N LEU A 78 -14.71 11.05 -2.26
CA LEU A 78 -13.74 11.97 -1.66
C LEU A 78 -13.03 12.89 -2.67
N GLY A 79 -13.28 12.67 -3.96
CA GLY A 79 -12.76 13.53 -5.01
C GLY A 79 -11.39 13.14 -5.53
N LEU A 80 -10.99 11.87 -5.38
CA LEU A 80 -9.88 11.32 -6.16
C LEU A 80 -10.18 11.52 -7.66
N GLY A 81 -9.29 12.25 -8.34
CA GLY A 81 -9.46 12.65 -9.74
C GLY A 81 -10.32 13.91 -9.95
N LYS A 82 -10.63 14.66 -8.89
CA LYS A 82 -11.28 15.98 -8.92
C LYS A 82 -10.35 17.04 -8.32
N LYS A 83 -10.66 18.32 -8.58
CA LYS A 83 -9.91 19.46 -8.01
C LYS A 83 -9.98 19.57 -6.47
N SER A 84 -10.90 18.86 -5.82
CA SER A 84 -11.07 18.95 -4.36
C SER A 84 -9.88 18.42 -3.56
N ILE A 85 -9.13 17.44 -4.09
CA ILE A 85 -7.90 16.94 -3.46
C ILE A 85 -6.66 17.77 -3.83
N GLU A 86 -6.73 18.54 -4.92
CA GLU A 86 -5.61 19.29 -5.49
C GLU A 86 -4.99 20.21 -4.43
N HIS A 87 -5.81 20.93 -3.67
CA HIS A 87 -5.34 21.80 -2.59
C HIS A 87 -4.54 21.05 -1.51
N GLN A 88 -4.95 19.84 -1.12
CA GLN A 88 -4.21 19.05 -0.13
C GLN A 88 -2.84 18.61 -0.66
N ILE A 89 -2.77 18.25 -1.94
CA ILE A 89 -1.52 17.88 -2.63
C ILE A 89 -0.62 19.10 -2.76
N GLU A 90 -1.16 20.25 -3.18
CA GLU A 90 -0.43 21.52 -3.30
C GLU A 90 0.14 21.97 -1.96
N GLU A 91 -0.65 21.87 -0.90
CA GLU A 91 -0.18 22.20 0.45
C GLU A 91 0.94 21.25 0.91
N GLY A 92 0.81 19.95 0.65
CA GLY A 92 1.84 18.96 0.93
C GLY A 92 3.14 19.23 0.16
N ALA A 93 3.03 19.60 -1.12
CA ALA A 93 4.16 19.98 -1.97
C ALA A 93 4.83 21.27 -1.49
N ARG A 94 4.05 22.29 -1.09
CA ARG A 94 4.57 23.54 -0.53
C ARG A 94 5.39 23.29 0.73
N LYS A 95 4.87 22.51 1.68
CA LYS A 95 5.59 22.10 2.90
C LYS A 95 6.90 21.37 2.57
N LEU A 96 6.88 20.49 1.56
CA LEU A 96 8.07 19.76 1.11
C LEU A 96 9.14 20.69 0.52
N VAL A 97 8.73 21.69 -0.28
CA VAL A 97 9.64 22.71 -0.81
C VAL A 97 10.28 23.51 0.32
N GLU A 98 9.51 23.90 1.34
CA GLU A 98 10.04 24.59 2.52
C GLU A 98 11.13 23.75 3.22
N VAL A 99 10.90 22.46 3.44
CA VAL A 99 11.91 21.54 3.99
C VAL A 99 13.17 21.50 3.12
N PHE A 100 13.02 21.45 1.79
CA PHE A 100 14.18 21.42 0.89
C PHE A 100 14.95 22.74 0.89
N THR A 101 14.28 23.89 1.03
CA THR A 101 14.97 25.18 1.11
C THR A 101 15.80 25.33 2.40
N GLN A 102 15.38 24.68 3.49
CA GLN A 102 16.09 24.72 4.77
C GLN A 102 17.43 23.99 4.74
N THR A 103 17.68 23.12 3.75
CA THR A 103 18.97 22.43 3.58
C THR A 103 20.06 23.34 3.04
N LYS A 104 19.70 24.54 2.56
CA LYS A 104 20.63 25.59 2.09
C LYS A 104 21.62 25.11 1.02
N GLY A 105 21.23 24.13 0.22
CA GLY A 105 22.04 23.58 -0.86
C GLY A 105 22.98 22.45 -0.44
N GLU A 106 22.98 22.06 0.83
CA GLU A 106 23.77 20.91 1.31
C GLU A 106 23.15 19.58 0.86
N PRO A 107 23.96 18.56 0.55
CA PRO A 107 23.47 17.21 0.27
C PRO A 107 22.68 16.62 1.45
N PHE A 108 21.52 16.04 1.18
CA PHE A 108 20.69 15.36 2.19
C PHE A 108 19.89 14.20 1.57
N ASP A 109 19.37 13.28 2.40
CA ASP A 109 18.45 12.22 1.94
C ASP A 109 17.00 12.74 1.94
N PRO A 110 16.37 12.96 0.77
CA PRO A 110 14.99 13.45 0.70
C PRO A 110 13.95 12.35 0.98
N SER A 111 14.36 11.08 1.06
CA SER A 111 13.41 9.94 1.08
C SER A 111 12.43 10.03 2.24
N PHE A 112 12.89 10.43 3.43
CA PHE A 112 12.00 10.56 4.60
C PHE A 112 11.03 11.74 4.45
N ALA A 113 11.50 12.90 3.98
CA ALA A 113 10.66 14.08 3.79
C ALA A 113 9.58 13.86 2.72
N VAL A 114 9.96 13.21 1.61
CA VAL A 114 9.02 12.84 0.53
C VAL A 114 8.00 11.83 1.04
N LEU A 115 8.45 10.77 1.73
CA LEU A 115 7.54 9.75 2.27
C LEU A 115 6.59 10.35 3.31
N ASN A 116 7.07 11.23 4.18
CA ASN A 116 6.23 11.94 5.14
C ASN A 116 5.15 12.76 4.44
N SER A 117 5.52 13.61 3.48
CA SER A 117 4.59 14.46 2.73
C SER A 117 3.51 13.64 1.99
N VAL A 118 3.91 12.59 1.25
CA VAL A 118 2.98 11.71 0.54
C VAL A 118 2.05 10.97 1.51
N SER A 119 2.61 10.39 2.58
CA SER A 119 1.82 9.69 3.59
C SER A 119 0.82 10.62 4.28
N ASN A 120 1.18 11.89 4.51
CA ASN A 120 0.30 12.84 5.17
C ASN A 120 -0.90 13.21 4.29
N VAL A 121 -0.71 13.35 2.98
CA VAL A 121 -1.82 13.50 2.02
C VAL A 121 -2.72 12.25 2.01
N ILE A 122 -2.12 11.05 2.04
CA ILE A 122 -2.88 9.79 2.12
C ILE A 122 -3.65 9.71 3.44
N CYS A 123 -3.06 10.15 4.56
CA CYS A 123 -3.72 10.19 5.87
C CYS A 123 -4.90 11.16 5.87
N ALA A 124 -4.76 12.34 5.26
CA ALA A 124 -5.87 13.29 5.14
C ALA A 124 -7.07 12.68 4.40
N LEU A 125 -6.81 11.91 3.34
CA LEU A 125 -7.87 11.18 2.63
C LEU A 125 -8.42 9.99 3.41
N SER A 126 -7.54 9.29 4.15
CA SER A 126 -7.87 8.00 4.73
C SER A 126 -8.52 8.12 6.09
N PHE A 127 -8.00 9.03 6.91
CA PHE A 127 -8.35 9.26 8.32
C PHE A 127 -9.02 10.61 8.54
N GLY A 128 -9.17 11.43 7.50
CA GLY A 128 -9.82 12.74 7.59
C GLY A 128 -8.94 13.87 8.14
N HIS A 129 -7.69 13.58 8.54
CA HIS A 129 -6.79 14.58 9.13
C HIS A 129 -5.32 14.42 8.72
N GLN A 130 -4.57 15.52 8.85
CA GLN A 130 -3.13 15.58 8.63
C GLN A 130 -2.38 15.56 9.97
N PHE A 131 -1.21 14.96 9.97
CA PHE A 131 -0.31 14.95 11.12
C PHE A 131 0.68 16.11 11.07
N ALA A 132 1.03 16.65 12.23
CA ALA A 132 2.12 17.61 12.33
C ALA A 132 3.46 16.91 11.99
N PRO A 133 4.42 17.61 11.36
CA PRO A 133 5.74 17.04 11.07
C PRO A 133 6.46 16.50 12.32
N GLU A 134 6.23 17.11 13.48
CA GLU A 134 6.83 16.79 14.77
C GLU A 134 6.07 15.69 15.55
N ASP A 135 4.95 15.18 15.04
CA ASP A 135 4.20 14.12 15.70
C ASP A 135 5.05 12.84 15.76
N GLU A 136 5.47 12.47 16.98
CA GLU A 136 6.34 11.32 17.21
C GLU A 136 5.73 9.99 16.76
N ASN A 137 4.41 9.82 16.87
CA ASN A 137 3.73 8.60 16.46
C ASN A 137 3.67 8.51 14.94
N PHE A 138 3.40 9.63 14.28
CA PHE A 138 3.44 9.71 12.83
C PHE A 138 4.87 9.51 12.29
N GLN A 139 5.89 10.09 12.91
CA GLN A 139 7.29 9.84 12.52
C GLN A 139 7.67 8.36 12.66
N LYS A 140 7.23 7.68 13.73
CA LYS A 140 7.40 6.22 13.88
C LYS A 140 6.69 5.45 12.76
N LEU A 141 5.48 5.86 12.38
CA LEU A 141 4.77 5.27 11.24
C LEU A 141 5.55 5.46 9.93
N ILE A 142 6.06 6.66 9.64
CA ILE A 142 6.85 6.94 8.43
C ILE A 142 8.14 6.11 8.42
N GLN A 143 8.81 5.97 9.56
CA GLN A 143 10.00 5.15 9.67
C GLN A 143 9.68 3.67 9.42
N ALA A 144 8.58 3.15 9.99
CA ALA A 144 8.11 1.80 9.74
C ALA A 144 7.77 1.58 8.25
N LEU A 145 7.08 2.53 7.61
CA LEU A 145 6.80 2.50 6.17
C LEU A 145 8.09 2.49 5.33
N LYS A 146 9.10 3.30 5.71
CA LYS A 146 10.41 3.31 5.02
C LYS A 146 11.09 1.95 5.09
N ILE A 147 11.05 1.30 6.25
CA ILE A 147 11.61 -0.05 6.45
C ILE A 147 10.84 -1.09 5.62
N ASP A 148 9.51 -1.06 5.68
CA ASP A 148 8.64 -2.02 4.97
C ASP A 148 8.79 -1.91 3.44
N VAL A 149 8.78 -0.69 2.89
CA VAL A 149 9.01 -0.43 1.45
C VAL A 149 10.40 -0.85 1.03
N LYS A 150 11.43 -0.57 1.85
CA LYS A 150 12.79 -1.00 1.55
C LYS A 150 12.90 -2.52 1.53
N PHE A 151 12.31 -3.20 2.51
CA PHE A 151 12.39 -4.65 2.64
C PHE A 151 11.65 -5.36 1.52
N THR A 152 10.45 -4.91 1.14
CA THR A 152 9.66 -5.50 0.05
C THR A 152 10.34 -5.37 -1.32
N GLY A 153 11.22 -4.39 -1.50
CA GLY A 153 12.09 -4.28 -2.69
C GLY A 153 13.42 -5.04 -2.60
N ASP A 154 13.74 -5.64 -1.45
CA ASP A 154 15.03 -6.27 -1.18
C ASP A 154 15.04 -7.75 -1.61
N PHE A 155 16.23 -8.25 -1.95
CA PHE A 155 16.49 -9.67 -2.20
C PHE A 155 16.03 -10.58 -1.04
N PHE A 156 16.15 -10.12 0.21
CA PHE A 156 15.72 -10.89 1.38
C PHE A 156 14.21 -11.17 1.41
N HIS A 157 13.36 -10.29 0.87
CA HIS A 157 11.92 -10.53 0.75
C HIS A 157 11.63 -11.64 -0.27
N MET A 158 12.34 -11.66 -1.39
CA MET A 158 12.26 -12.77 -2.34
C MET A 158 12.66 -14.11 -1.70
N VAL A 159 13.77 -14.14 -0.95
CA VAL A 159 14.21 -15.35 -0.23
C VAL A 159 13.16 -15.81 0.78
N TYR A 160 12.53 -14.88 1.51
CA TYR A 160 11.43 -15.19 2.42
C TYR A 160 10.25 -15.84 1.69
N ASN A 161 9.84 -15.28 0.55
CA ASN A 161 8.75 -15.84 -0.24
C ASN A 161 9.06 -17.22 -0.82
N LEU A 162 10.32 -17.49 -1.18
CA LEU A 162 10.73 -18.79 -1.70
C LEU A 162 10.89 -19.87 -0.60
N PHE A 163 11.31 -19.47 0.60
CA PHE A 163 11.64 -20.41 1.67
C PHE A 163 11.12 -19.95 3.04
N PRO A 164 9.80 -19.75 3.22
CA PRO A 164 9.25 -19.13 4.44
C PRO A 164 9.59 -19.94 5.71
N ARG A 165 9.47 -21.27 5.65
CA ARG A 165 9.77 -22.17 6.79
C ARG A 165 11.24 -22.11 7.23
N LEU A 166 12.16 -21.80 6.33
CA LEU A 166 13.58 -21.67 6.67
C LEU A 166 13.88 -20.30 7.29
N MET A 167 13.10 -19.29 6.95
CA MET A 167 13.29 -17.91 7.40
C MET A 167 12.69 -17.64 8.79
N ASP A 168 11.95 -18.58 9.38
CA ASP A 168 11.46 -18.43 10.75
C ASP A 168 12.58 -18.46 11.80
N CYS A 169 13.64 -19.21 11.53
CA CYS A 169 14.74 -19.49 12.45
C CYS A 169 15.86 -18.42 12.50
N PRO A 170 16.43 -17.94 11.38
CA PRO A 170 17.57 -17.02 11.41
C PRO A 170 17.16 -15.60 11.81
N PRO A 171 18.03 -14.83 12.49
CA PRO A 171 17.87 -13.39 12.58
C PRO A 171 18.05 -12.76 11.18
N GLY A 172 17.37 -11.64 10.92
CA GLY A 172 17.52 -10.94 9.65
C GLY A 172 16.57 -9.76 9.47
N PRO A 173 16.68 -9.03 8.34
CA PRO A 173 15.92 -7.82 8.09
C PRO A 173 14.40 -8.06 8.06
N HIS A 174 13.97 -9.29 7.79
CA HIS A 174 12.55 -9.68 7.82
C HIS A 174 11.92 -9.53 9.21
N LYS A 175 12.67 -9.66 10.32
CA LYS A 175 12.12 -9.46 11.67
C LYS A 175 11.80 -7.99 11.93
N GLU A 176 12.70 -7.09 11.53
CA GLU A 176 12.49 -5.63 11.62
C GLU A 176 11.33 -5.19 10.71
N ALA A 177 11.27 -5.76 9.50
CA ALA A 177 10.15 -5.52 8.59
C ALA A 177 8.82 -6.02 9.17
N MET A 178 8.76 -7.21 9.76
CA MET A 178 7.55 -7.72 10.42
C MET A 178 7.07 -6.80 11.55
N ALA A 179 7.98 -6.34 12.41
CA ALA A 179 7.64 -5.38 13.47
C ALA A 179 7.13 -4.06 12.89
N SER A 180 7.72 -3.60 11.77
CA SER A 180 7.28 -2.41 11.05
C SER A 180 5.88 -2.58 10.45
N THR A 181 5.60 -3.71 9.80
CA THR A 181 4.26 -4.04 9.28
C THR A 181 3.24 -4.11 10.42
N GLU A 182 3.58 -4.71 11.56
CA GLU A 182 2.69 -4.78 12.72
C GLU A 182 2.39 -3.39 13.29
N LEU A 183 3.40 -2.51 13.40
CA LEU A 183 3.22 -1.12 13.80
C LEU A 183 2.24 -0.40 12.85
N ILE A 184 2.44 -0.50 11.54
CA ILE A 184 1.57 0.10 10.52
C ILE A 184 0.13 -0.40 10.69
N LEU A 185 -0.06 -1.71 10.85
CA LEU A 185 -1.39 -2.30 11.04
C LEU A 185 -2.03 -1.85 12.36
N SER A 186 -1.25 -1.74 13.43
CA SER A 186 -1.74 -1.26 14.72
C SER A 186 -2.21 0.19 14.65
N PHE A 187 -1.47 1.04 13.94
CA PHE A 187 -1.80 2.44 13.72
C PHE A 187 -3.13 2.56 12.95
N ALA A 188 -3.26 1.82 11.84
CA ALA A 188 -4.49 1.81 11.06
C ALA A 188 -5.70 1.30 11.88
N LYS A 189 -5.50 0.29 12.73
CA LYS A 189 -6.56 -0.20 13.63
C LYS A 189 -6.98 0.87 14.64
N GLN A 190 -6.04 1.58 15.24
CA GLN A 190 -6.35 2.66 16.19
C GLN A 190 -7.19 3.75 15.53
N GLU A 191 -6.83 4.18 14.31
CA GLU A 191 -7.64 5.15 13.57
C GLU A 191 -9.04 4.58 13.27
N ILE A 192 -9.15 3.34 12.80
CA ILE A 192 -10.46 2.71 12.55
C ILE A 192 -11.33 2.64 13.82
N GLU A 193 -10.77 2.28 14.97
CA GLU A 193 -11.54 2.22 16.22
C GLU A 193 -12.01 3.61 16.66
N LYS A 194 -11.18 4.66 16.51
CA LYS A 194 -11.65 6.05 16.75
C LYS A 194 -12.86 6.38 15.89
N HIS A 195 -12.83 6.08 14.58
CA HIS A 195 -13.96 6.38 13.70
C HIS A 195 -15.23 5.59 14.08
N LYS A 196 -15.09 4.36 14.58
CA LYS A 196 -16.22 3.57 15.12
C LYS A 196 -16.77 4.13 16.44
N GLU A 197 -15.94 4.71 17.29
CA GLU A 197 -16.39 5.34 18.55
C GLU A 197 -17.12 6.66 18.29
N PHE A 198 -16.61 7.45 17.35
CA PHE A 198 -17.19 8.73 16.92
C PHE A 198 -18.29 8.58 15.88
N HIS A 199 -18.83 7.37 15.71
CA HIS A 199 -19.84 7.02 14.70
C HIS A 199 -21.09 7.87 14.90
N SER A 200 -21.14 9.01 14.21
CA SER A 200 -22.08 10.09 14.48
C SER A 200 -22.72 10.57 13.19
N LEU A 201 -23.93 10.07 12.89
CA LEU A 201 -25.09 10.75 12.25
C LEU A 201 -24.90 11.69 11.03
N HIS A 202 -23.70 11.85 10.50
CA HIS A 202 -23.29 12.87 9.52
C HIS A 202 -22.75 12.21 8.26
N GLU A 203 -22.62 13.01 7.20
CA GLU A 203 -22.08 12.51 5.94
C GLU A 203 -20.63 12.04 6.11
N PRO A 204 -20.26 10.87 5.55
CA PRO A 204 -18.90 10.31 5.63
C PRO A 204 -17.86 11.27 5.05
N GLN A 205 -16.79 11.54 5.79
CA GLN A 205 -15.83 12.61 5.45
C GLN A 205 -14.50 12.10 4.88
N ASP A 206 -14.18 10.83 5.14
CA ASP A 206 -12.94 10.19 4.71
C ASP A 206 -13.15 8.75 4.23
N PHE A 207 -12.05 8.07 3.92
CA PHE A 207 -12.08 6.71 3.40
C PHE A 207 -12.62 5.71 4.43
N ILE A 208 -12.21 5.83 5.71
CA ILE A 208 -12.64 4.90 6.76
C ILE A 208 -14.15 5.03 6.94
N ASP A 209 -14.68 6.25 7.07
CA ASP A 209 -16.13 6.49 7.19
C ASP A 209 -16.91 5.89 6.02
N HIS A 210 -16.47 6.18 4.80
CA HIS A 210 -17.11 5.62 3.61
C HIS A 210 -17.06 4.11 3.61
N TYR A 211 -15.94 3.52 4.01
CA TYR A 211 -15.77 2.07 4.03
C TYR A 211 -16.64 1.42 5.10
N LEU A 212 -16.67 1.96 6.33
CA LEU A 212 -17.54 1.49 7.42
C LEU A 212 -19.02 1.59 7.05
N LEU A 213 -19.45 2.70 6.45
CA LEU A 213 -20.84 2.86 5.96
C LEU A 213 -21.19 1.84 4.86
N GLN A 214 -20.24 1.51 3.97
CA GLN A 214 -20.47 0.47 2.97
C GLN A 214 -20.54 -0.92 3.60
N MET A 215 -19.71 -1.20 4.61
CA MET A 215 -19.81 -2.45 5.36
C MET A 215 -21.20 -2.61 5.96
N GLU A 216 -21.71 -1.63 6.71
CA GLU A 216 -23.04 -1.70 7.33
C GLU A 216 -24.16 -1.99 6.34
N LYS A 217 -24.15 -1.33 5.17
CA LYS A 217 -25.14 -1.57 4.11
C LYS A 217 -25.11 -3.00 3.58
N VAL A 218 -23.92 -3.57 3.42
CA VAL A 218 -23.75 -4.96 3.00
C VAL A 218 -24.22 -5.91 4.08
N TRP A 219 -23.90 -5.64 5.36
CA TRP A 219 -24.36 -6.44 6.51
C TRP A 219 -25.89 -6.46 6.65
N VAL A 220 -26.57 -5.33 6.44
CA VAL A 220 -28.04 -5.23 6.51
C VAL A 220 -28.73 -5.91 5.31
N SER A 221 -28.03 -6.08 4.19
CA SER A 221 -28.57 -6.68 2.96
C SER A 221 -28.35 -8.20 2.86
N CYS A 222 -27.67 -8.81 3.83
CA CYS A 222 -27.45 -10.27 3.95
C CYS A 222 -28.36 -10.86 5.02
#